data_AF-A0A4W5RPJ4-F1
#
_entry.id   AF-A0A4W5RPJ4-F1
#
_cell.length_a   1.000
_cell.length_b   1.000
_cell.length_c   1.000
_cell.angle_alpha   90.00
_cell.angle_beta   90.00
_cell.angle_gamma   90.00
#
_symmetry.space_group_name_H-M   'P 1'
#
loop_
_entity.id
_entity.type
_entity.pdbx_description
1 polymer ?
#
loop_
_entity_poly.entity_id
_entity_poly.type
_entity_poly.pdbx_seq_one_letter_code
_entity_poly.pdbx_strand_id
1 'polypeptide(L)'
;MAYPIPALRSVFRHVSRISSTVFCFCFTAELAAAIGVTAGATAAGILLFQYFSKGSGVKPKVNLDLQKDNPKVVHAFDIEDLGDKAVYCRCWRSKKFPYCDGAHAKHNEETGDNVGPLIMKRKEA
;
A
#
# COMPACT_ATOMS: atom_id res chain seq x y z
N MET A 1 -45.40 44.52 58.49
CA MET A 1 -44.82 43.26 59.03
C MET A 1 -44.15 42.53 57.89
N ALA A 2 -42.81 42.53 57.83
CA ALA A 2 -42.03 41.87 56.78
C ALA A 2 -41.26 40.70 57.40
N TYR A 3 -41.56 39.48 56.95
CA TYR A 3 -40.85 38.26 57.36
C TYR A 3 -39.59 38.06 56.50
N PRO A 4 -38.50 37.48 57.05
CA PRO A 4 -37.20 37.51 56.37
C PRO A 4 -37.06 36.36 55.35
N ILE A 5 -36.51 36.68 54.17
CA ILE A 5 -36.19 35.75 53.06
C ILE A 5 -34.65 35.49 52.98
N PRO A 6 -34.01 34.75 53.92
CA PRO A 6 -32.61 34.30 53.71
C PRO A 6 -32.48 32.80 53.43
N ALA A 7 -33.46 31.96 53.78
CA ALA A 7 -33.34 30.50 53.70
C ALA A 7 -33.44 29.94 52.26
N LEU A 8 -34.23 30.57 51.38
CA LEU A 8 -34.43 30.05 50.02
C LEU A 8 -33.20 30.22 49.09
N ARG A 9 -32.38 31.25 49.31
CA ARG A 9 -31.18 31.51 48.47
C ARG A 9 -30.06 30.50 48.71
N SER A 10 -29.94 29.96 49.92
CA SER A 10 -28.90 28.99 50.26
C SER A 10 -29.16 27.62 49.63
N VAL A 11 -30.42 27.15 49.68
CA VAL A 11 -30.82 25.86 49.12
C VAL A 11 -30.70 25.85 47.58
N PHE A 12 -31.10 26.92 46.90
CA PHE A 12 -30.98 27.04 45.44
C PHE A 12 -29.51 27.04 44.96
N ARG A 13 -28.61 27.67 45.74
CA ARG A 13 -27.17 27.72 45.43
C ARG A 13 -26.47 26.36 45.65
N HIS A 14 -26.98 25.54 46.56
CA HIS A 14 -26.48 24.18 46.79
C HIS A 14 -26.94 23.18 45.72
N VAL A 15 -28.21 23.23 45.31
CA VAL A 15 -28.77 22.36 44.27
C VAL A 15 -28.13 22.65 42.89
N SER A 16 -27.87 23.92 42.56
CA SER A 16 -27.17 24.31 41.33
C SER A 16 -25.70 23.85 41.30
N ARG A 17 -25.03 23.82 42.46
CA ARG A 17 -23.63 23.38 42.59
C ARG A 17 -23.49 21.85 42.51
N ILE A 18 -24.43 21.09 43.07
CA ILE A 18 -24.48 19.62 42.99
C ILE A 18 -24.77 19.16 41.56
N SER A 19 -25.67 19.85 40.85
CA SER A 19 -25.98 19.57 39.43
C SER A 19 -24.76 19.76 38.53
N SER A 20 -23.99 20.85 38.72
CA SER A 20 -22.80 21.12 37.90
C SER A 20 -21.65 20.12 38.13
N THR A 21 -21.44 19.64 39.36
CA THR A 21 -20.38 18.67 39.66
C THR A 21 -20.71 17.26 39.17
N VAL A 22 -21.97 16.83 39.27
CA VAL A 22 -22.42 15.51 38.76
C VAL A 22 -22.44 15.51 37.24
N PHE A 23 -22.86 16.60 36.60
CA PHE A 23 -22.82 16.76 35.15
C PHE A 23 -21.38 16.79 34.61
N CYS A 24 -20.46 17.45 35.32
CA CYS A 24 -19.04 17.47 34.98
C CYS A 24 -18.37 16.09 35.14
N PHE A 25 -18.73 15.32 36.18
CA PHE A 25 -18.23 13.95 36.38
C PHE A 25 -18.77 12.97 35.33
N CYS A 26 -20.04 13.11 34.94
CA CYS A 26 -20.64 12.28 33.88
C CYS A 26 -20.02 12.60 32.50
N PHE A 27 -19.82 13.89 32.20
CA PHE A 27 -19.21 14.33 30.95
C PHE A 27 -17.73 13.93 30.82
N THR A 28 -16.97 13.89 31.92
CA THR A 28 -15.57 13.43 31.91
C THR A 28 -15.44 11.92 31.75
N ALA A 29 -16.36 11.14 32.32
CA ALA A 29 -16.39 9.68 32.15
C ALA A 29 -16.75 9.26 30.72
N GLU A 30 -17.73 9.93 30.08
CA GLU A 30 -18.08 9.68 28.68
C GLU A 30 -16.95 10.07 27.73
N LEU A 31 -16.29 11.21 27.98
CA LEU A 31 -15.15 11.64 27.17
C LEU A 31 -13.95 10.68 27.30
N ALA A 32 -13.66 10.19 28.51
CA ALA A 32 -12.59 9.21 28.73
C ALA A 32 -12.87 7.86 28.04
N ALA A 33 -14.12 7.38 28.09
CA ALA A 33 -14.53 6.17 27.39
C ALA A 33 -14.42 6.33 25.86
N ALA A 34 -14.87 7.47 25.31
CA ALA A 34 -14.78 7.76 23.88
C ALA A 34 -13.32 7.84 23.39
N ILE A 35 -12.43 8.49 24.16
CA ILE A 35 -11.00 8.58 23.85
C ILE A 35 -10.36 7.19 23.90
N GLY A 36 -10.67 6.38 24.92
CA GLY A 36 -10.14 5.02 25.07
C GLY A 36 -10.53 4.10 23.91
N VAL A 37 -11.80 4.13 23.51
CA VAL A 37 -12.31 3.33 22.37
C VAL A 37 -11.64 3.76 21.06
N THR A 38 -11.51 5.07 20.83
CA THR A 38 -10.90 5.61 19.60
C THR A 38 -9.41 5.29 19.52
N ALA A 39 -8.68 5.44 20.62
CA ALA A 39 -7.25 5.10 20.70
C ALA A 39 -7.01 3.58 20.51
N GLY A 40 -7.85 2.74 21.11
CA GLY A 40 -7.77 1.29 20.94
C GLY A 40 -8.04 0.85 19.50
N ALA A 41 -9.10 1.37 18.88
CA ALA A 41 -9.45 1.05 17.50
C ALA A 41 -8.39 1.51 16.48
N THR A 42 -7.84 2.70 16.67
CA THR A 42 -6.75 3.21 15.80
C THR A 42 -5.46 2.42 15.97
N ALA A 43 -5.06 2.08 17.20
CA ALA A 43 -3.89 1.24 17.45
C ALA A 43 -4.03 -0.16 16.82
N ALA A 44 -5.20 -0.80 16.98
CA ALA A 44 -5.50 -2.08 16.36
C ALA A 44 -5.49 -2.00 14.83
N GLY A 45 -6.09 -0.94 14.25
CA GLY A 45 -6.08 -0.69 12.82
C GLY A 45 -4.69 -0.50 12.24
N ILE A 46 -3.83 0.28 12.93
CA ILE A 46 -2.42 0.48 12.53
C ILE A 46 -1.63 -0.82 12.61
N LEU A 47 -1.81 -1.61 13.68
CA LEU A 47 -1.13 -2.90 13.85
C LEU A 47 -1.56 -3.91 12.76
N LEU A 48 -2.86 -3.99 12.47
CA LEU A 48 -3.36 -4.82 11.36
C LEU A 48 -2.79 -4.34 10.03
N PHE A 49 -2.80 -3.03 9.76
CA PHE A 49 -2.24 -2.47 8.54
C PHE A 49 -0.76 -2.78 8.38
N GLN A 50 0.04 -2.64 9.45
CA GLN A 50 1.47 -2.97 9.44
C GLN A 50 1.71 -4.47 9.25
N TYR A 51 0.88 -5.31 9.85
CA TYR A 51 0.97 -6.77 9.68
C TYR A 51 0.67 -7.19 8.24
N PHE A 52 -0.40 -6.65 7.63
CA PHE A 52 -0.75 -6.93 6.23
C PHE A 52 0.20 -6.27 5.23
N SER A 53 0.77 -5.10 5.56
CA SER A 53 1.73 -4.39 4.71
C SER A 53 3.15 -4.93 4.83
N LYS A 54 3.42 -5.87 5.76
CA LYS A 54 4.70 -6.56 5.92
C LYS A 54 4.87 -7.57 4.78
N GLY A 55 5.07 -7.07 3.56
CA GLY A 55 5.42 -7.87 2.40
C GLY A 55 6.74 -8.59 2.65
N SER A 56 6.76 -9.90 2.39
CA SER A 56 7.99 -10.69 2.46
C SER A 56 8.99 -10.17 1.42
N GLY A 57 10.23 -9.92 1.86
CA GLY A 57 11.28 -9.25 1.07
C GLY A 57 11.88 -10.09 -0.08
N VAL A 58 11.11 -11.00 -0.67
CA VAL A 58 11.57 -11.79 -1.81
C VAL A 58 11.39 -10.97 -3.08
N LYS A 59 12.50 -10.53 -3.66
CA LYS A 59 12.47 -9.85 -4.96
C LYS A 59 11.86 -10.78 -6.01
N PRO A 60 10.91 -10.31 -6.84
CA PRO A 60 10.33 -11.13 -7.89
C PRO A 60 11.39 -11.56 -8.91
N LYS A 61 11.26 -12.79 -9.43
CA LYS A 61 12.15 -13.31 -10.48
C LYS A 61 11.80 -12.66 -11.82
N VAL A 62 12.82 -12.29 -12.60
CA VAL A 62 12.63 -11.73 -13.95
C VAL A 62 12.08 -12.79 -14.91
N ASN A 63 12.82 -13.90 -15.07
CA ASN A 63 12.38 -15.07 -15.82
C ASN A 63 11.45 -15.93 -14.93
N LEU A 64 10.23 -16.20 -15.37
CA LEU A 64 9.25 -16.99 -14.60
C LEU A 64 9.26 -18.47 -14.98
N ASP A 65 9.32 -18.78 -16.28
CA ASP A 65 8.99 -20.10 -16.84
C ASP A 65 9.96 -20.59 -17.95
N LEU A 66 10.77 -19.73 -18.54
CA LEU A 66 11.64 -20.10 -19.68
C LEU A 66 12.89 -20.87 -19.22
N GLN A 67 13.10 -22.07 -19.77
CA GLN A 67 14.34 -22.88 -19.66
C GLN A 67 14.90 -22.98 -18.22
N LYS A 68 14.06 -23.44 -17.28
CA LYS A 68 14.40 -23.50 -15.84
C LYS A 68 15.36 -24.62 -15.45
N ASP A 69 15.51 -25.61 -16.32
CA ASP A 69 16.52 -26.65 -16.26
C ASP A 69 17.93 -26.13 -16.53
N ASN A 70 18.04 -24.99 -17.24
CA ASN A 70 19.33 -24.36 -17.53
C ASN A 70 19.70 -23.35 -16.41
N PRO A 71 20.82 -23.53 -15.69
CA PRO A 71 21.23 -22.61 -14.63
C PRO A 71 21.54 -21.19 -15.14
N LYS A 72 21.86 -21.04 -16.43
CA LYS A 72 22.12 -19.75 -17.08
C LYS A 72 21.76 -19.80 -18.56
N VAL A 73 20.60 -19.26 -18.90
CA VAL A 73 20.11 -19.16 -20.27
C VAL A 73 20.86 -18.07 -21.04
N VAL A 74 21.55 -18.46 -22.11
CA VAL A 74 22.35 -17.57 -22.99
C VAL A 74 22.02 -17.91 -24.44
N HIS A 75 21.90 -16.88 -25.29
CA HIS A 75 21.75 -17.03 -26.73
C HIS A 75 22.88 -16.27 -27.42
N ALA A 76 23.59 -16.92 -28.34
CA ALA A 76 24.63 -16.34 -29.16
C ALA A 76 24.17 -16.36 -30.61
N PHE A 77 24.41 -15.26 -31.32
CA PHE A 77 24.07 -15.10 -32.73
C PHE A 77 25.25 -14.46 -33.44
N ASP A 78 25.63 -15.03 -34.57
CA ASP A 78 26.63 -14.44 -35.45
C ASP A 78 25.99 -13.32 -36.27
N ILE A 79 26.68 -12.20 -36.39
CA ILE A 79 26.16 -10.99 -37.05
C ILE A 79 25.88 -11.26 -38.54
N GLU A 80 26.61 -12.19 -39.13
CA GLU A 80 26.52 -12.57 -40.54
C GLU A 80 25.21 -13.30 -40.86
N ASP A 81 24.71 -14.10 -39.93
CA ASP A 81 23.45 -14.85 -40.03
C ASP A 81 22.21 -14.01 -39.71
N LEU A 82 22.42 -12.79 -39.20
CA LEU A 82 21.33 -11.84 -39.01
C LEU A 82 20.87 -11.32 -40.38
N GLY A 83 19.56 -11.47 -40.63
CA GLY A 83 18.89 -10.72 -41.70
C GLY A 83 18.94 -9.20 -41.45
N ASP A 84 18.26 -8.41 -42.28
CA ASP A 84 18.35 -6.94 -42.23
C ASP A 84 18.00 -6.34 -40.86
N LYS A 85 17.09 -7.01 -40.13
CA LYS A 85 16.62 -6.59 -38.81
C LYS A 85 16.30 -7.79 -37.93
N ALA A 86 16.93 -7.84 -36.77
CA ALA A 86 16.61 -8.77 -35.70
C ALA A 86 16.07 -8.02 -34.47
N VAL A 87 15.07 -8.59 -33.80
CA VAL A 87 14.47 -8.01 -32.59
C VAL A 87 14.46 -9.06 -31.49
N TYR A 88 15.23 -8.82 -30.44
CA TYR A 88 15.45 -9.74 -29.33
C TYR A 88 14.68 -9.34 -28.08
N CYS A 89 14.14 -10.34 -27.38
CA CYS A 89 13.40 -10.16 -26.14
C CYS A 89 14.35 -9.85 -24.99
N ARG A 90 13.97 -8.87 -24.15
CA ARG A 90 14.64 -8.59 -22.85
C ARG A 90 13.70 -8.73 -21.64
N CYS A 91 12.42 -8.95 -21.88
CA CYS A 91 11.41 -9.02 -20.82
C CYS A 91 11.15 -10.44 -20.29
N TRP A 92 11.66 -11.48 -20.96
CA TRP A 92 11.41 -12.89 -20.59
C TRP A 92 9.92 -13.29 -20.56
N ARG A 93 9.09 -12.65 -21.39
CA ARG A 93 7.66 -12.98 -21.56
C ARG A 93 7.31 -13.46 -22.97
N SER A 94 8.28 -13.45 -23.87
CA SER A 94 8.02 -13.83 -25.26
C SER A 94 7.79 -15.33 -25.40
N LYS A 95 6.75 -15.71 -26.15
CA LYS A 95 6.53 -17.10 -26.55
C LYS A 95 7.52 -17.56 -27.63
N LYS A 96 8.16 -16.60 -28.32
CA LYS A 96 9.17 -16.84 -29.35
C LYS A 96 10.58 -16.54 -28.84
N PHE A 97 10.79 -16.58 -27.53
CA PHE A 97 12.10 -16.34 -26.92
C PHE A 97 13.17 -17.20 -27.61
N PRO A 98 14.30 -16.62 -28.07
CA PRO A 98 14.88 -15.32 -27.69
C PRO A 98 14.39 -14.09 -28.48
N TYR A 99 13.53 -14.25 -29.48
CA TYR A 99 13.00 -13.15 -30.28
C TYR A 99 11.88 -12.41 -29.56
N CYS A 100 11.67 -11.14 -29.90
CA CYS A 100 10.56 -10.35 -29.37
C CYS A 100 9.28 -10.58 -30.21
N ASP A 101 8.18 -10.89 -29.53
CA ASP A 101 6.83 -11.03 -30.09
C ASP A 101 5.86 -9.93 -29.61
N GLY A 102 6.35 -8.94 -28.86
CA GLY A 102 5.53 -7.84 -28.32
C GLY A 102 4.99 -8.07 -26.91
N ALA A 103 5.23 -9.22 -26.27
CA ALA A 103 4.71 -9.52 -24.93
C ALA A 103 5.16 -8.53 -23.82
N HIS A 104 6.22 -7.76 -24.06
CA HIS A 104 6.67 -6.70 -23.14
C HIS A 104 5.62 -5.60 -22.93
N ALA A 105 4.77 -5.31 -23.94
CA ALA A 105 3.75 -4.28 -23.80
C ALA A 105 2.72 -4.63 -22.72
N LYS A 106 2.21 -5.87 -22.76
CA LYS A 106 1.29 -6.39 -21.74
C LYS A 106 1.94 -6.41 -20.35
N HIS A 107 3.19 -6.87 -20.26
CA HIS A 107 3.93 -6.86 -18.99
C HIS A 107 4.08 -5.44 -18.42
N ASN A 108 4.43 -4.46 -19.25
CA ASN A 108 4.54 -3.06 -18.83
C ASN A 108 3.20 -2.51 -18.34
N GLU A 109 2.09 -2.80 -19.02
CA GLU A 109 0.75 -2.38 -18.62
C GLU A 109 0.34 -2.97 -17.26
N GLU A 110 0.58 -4.26 -17.04
CA GLU A 110 0.19 -4.96 -15.80
C GLU A 110 1.06 -4.60 -14.60
N THR A 111 2.34 -4.27 -14.82
CA THR A 111 3.31 -4.08 -13.72
C THR A 111 3.75 -2.63 -13.53
N GLY A 112 3.42 -1.73 -14.46
CA GLY A 112 3.95 -0.36 -14.50
C GLY A 112 5.43 -0.29 -14.90
N ASP A 113 5.95 -1.34 -15.51
CA ASP A 113 7.34 -1.42 -15.99
C ASP A 113 7.52 -0.70 -17.35
N ASN A 114 8.76 -0.53 -17.80
CA ASN A 114 9.11 0.20 -19.02
C ASN A 114 10.12 -0.55 -19.91
N VAL A 115 10.12 -1.89 -19.86
CA VAL A 115 11.05 -2.70 -20.65
C VAL A 115 10.68 -2.74 -22.12
N GLY A 116 11.70 -2.95 -22.97
CA GLY A 116 11.54 -3.06 -24.42
C GLY A 116 12.60 -3.98 -25.04
N PRO A 117 12.42 -4.36 -26.32
CA PRO A 117 13.33 -5.27 -26.99
C PRO A 117 14.69 -4.64 -27.30
N LEU A 118 15.66 -5.47 -27.66
CA LEU A 118 16.89 -5.06 -28.33
C LEU A 118 16.69 -5.20 -29.84
N ILE A 119 16.90 -4.13 -30.60
CA ILE A 119 16.80 -4.14 -32.06
C ILE A 119 18.22 -4.08 -32.63
N MET A 120 18.61 -5.10 -33.40
CA MET A 120 19.83 -5.11 -34.18
C MET A 120 19.47 -4.92 -35.65
N LYS A 121 20.11 -3.96 -36.31
CA LYS A 121 19.96 -3.72 -37.75
C LYS A 121 21.33 -3.82 -38.41
N ARG A 122 21.38 -4.43 -39.59
CA ARG A 122 22.58 -4.33 -40.43
C ARG A 122 22.71 -2.88 -40.90
N LYS A 123 23.93 -2.34 -40.86
CA LYS A 123 24.20 -1.01 -41.40
C LYS A 123 24.03 -1.09 -42.92
N GLU A 124 23.18 -0.24 -43.49
CA GLU A 124 23.09 -0.07 -44.95
C GLU A 124 24.47 0.43 -45.44
N ALA A 125 25.02 -0.28 -46.42
CA ALA A 125 26.35 -0.03 -46.97
C ALA A 125 26.36 1.21 -47.88
#